data_AF-A0A1S9DGK6-F1
#
_entry.id   AF-A0A1S9DGK6-F1
#
_cell.length_a   1.000
_cell.length_b   1.000
_cell.length_c   1.000
_cell.angle_alpha   90.00
_cell.angle_beta   90.00
_cell.angle_gamma   90.00
#
_symmetry.space_group_name_H-M   'P 1'
#
loop_
_entity.id
_entity.type
_entity.pdbx_description
1 polymer ?
#
loop_
_entity_poly.entity_id
_entity_poly.type
_entity_poly.pdbx_seq_one_letter_code
_entity_poly.pdbx_strand_id
1 'polypeptide(L)'
;MSSNPEIEYGFTPVISSARALLSAAKPSTPAPFISVADNPIPKTALAQRIDLYARSQLPEPTYNHSLRVYHYGLAIKRHVFPSWSFTDETYFLCCLLHDIGSTEENLNKTKLSFEFYGGFLALDVLQHGTGPFGNAVAPRDQAESVAEAIIRHQDLCEEGKITAVGQLLQLATIFDNTGAYADLVHPSTIDEVSRRYPRKQWSTCFAATIRRENELKPWAHTTTLGEEAFPSKVLGNSLMEPYEQSDNLEPYIY
;
A
#
# COMPACT_ATOMS: atom_id res chain seq x y z
N MET A 1 10.75 -29.24 -5.31
CA MET A 1 9.32 -29.06 -4.98
C MET A 1 8.84 -27.92 -5.85
N SER A 2 7.81 -28.10 -6.69
CA SER A 2 7.24 -26.96 -7.41
C SER A 2 6.64 -26.02 -6.37
N SER A 3 6.99 -24.72 -6.42
CA SER A 3 6.28 -23.74 -5.60
C SER A 3 4.79 -23.77 -5.97
N ASN A 4 3.90 -23.62 -4.99
CA ASN A 4 2.48 -23.43 -5.26
C ASN A 4 2.26 -21.93 -5.57
N PRO A 5 1.99 -21.54 -6.82
CA PRO A 5 1.83 -20.13 -7.20
C PRO A 5 0.75 -19.41 -6.38
N GLU A 6 -0.30 -20.12 -5.97
CA GLU A 6 -1.37 -19.54 -5.15
C GLU A 6 -0.85 -19.06 -3.78
N ILE A 7 0.03 -19.84 -3.15
CA ILE A 7 0.64 -19.49 -1.87
C ILE A 7 1.72 -18.42 -2.08
N GLU A 8 2.57 -18.62 -3.07
CA GLU A 8 3.70 -17.73 -3.40
C GLU A 8 3.23 -16.30 -3.72
N TYR A 9 2.13 -16.17 -4.44
CA TYR A 9 1.53 -14.88 -4.81
C TYR A 9 0.39 -14.46 -3.88
N GLY A 10 0.12 -15.20 -2.81
CA GLY A 10 -0.71 -14.72 -1.70
C GLY A 10 -2.22 -14.80 -1.90
N PHE A 11 -2.70 -15.68 -2.77
CA PHE A 11 -4.11 -16.07 -2.91
C PHE A 11 -4.64 -16.88 -1.71
N THR A 12 -3.97 -16.81 -0.55
CA THR A 12 -4.48 -17.39 0.69
C THR A 12 -5.71 -16.59 1.15
N PRO A 13 -6.90 -17.22 1.28
CA PRO A 13 -8.11 -16.52 1.68
C PRO A 13 -8.10 -16.21 3.18
N VAL A 14 -8.26 -14.93 3.53
CA VAL A 14 -8.32 -14.45 4.92
C VAL A 14 -9.60 -13.66 5.15
N ILE A 15 -9.94 -13.38 6.42
CA ILE A 15 -11.11 -12.58 6.79
C ILE A 15 -10.92 -11.15 6.27
N SER A 16 -11.89 -10.62 5.52
CA SER A 16 -11.86 -9.25 4.95
C SER A 16 -12.01 -8.15 5.99
N SER A 17 -12.83 -8.37 7.03
CA SER A 17 -12.93 -7.42 8.14
C SER A 17 -11.63 -7.37 8.93
N ALA A 18 -10.90 -6.26 8.81
CA ALA A 18 -9.68 -6.01 9.56
C ALA A 18 -9.90 -6.18 11.08
N ARG A 19 -11.04 -5.71 11.59
CA ARG A 19 -11.41 -5.87 13.00
C ARG A 19 -11.57 -7.34 13.40
N ALA A 20 -12.34 -8.12 12.62
CA ALA A 20 -12.56 -9.53 12.93
C ALA A 20 -11.27 -10.36 12.77
N LEU A 21 -10.47 -10.05 11.75
CA LEU A 21 -9.17 -10.68 11.53
C LEU A 21 -8.21 -10.44 12.69
N LEU A 22 -8.04 -9.18 13.11
CA LEU A 22 -7.13 -8.83 14.20
C LEU A 22 -7.62 -9.37 15.54
N SER A 23 -8.94 -9.41 15.79
CA SER A 23 -9.50 -10.08 16.96
C SER A 23 -9.11 -11.57 17.04
N ALA A 24 -9.01 -12.25 15.90
CA ALA A 24 -8.68 -13.66 15.82
C ALA A 24 -7.17 -13.95 15.81
N ALA A 25 -6.34 -13.05 15.29
CA ALA A 25 -4.93 -13.32 14.99
C ALA A 25 -3.92 -12.50 15.80
N LYS A 26 -4.32 -11.35 16.37
CA LYS A 26 -3.38 -10.42 16.99
C LYS A 26 -2.72 -11.02 18.24
N PRO A 27 -1.38 -11.07 18.30
CA PRO A 27 -0.67 -11.54 19.48
C PRO A 27 -0.92 -10.63 20.70
N SER A 28 -0.77 -11.20 21.90
CA SER A 28 -0.79 -10.42 23.16
C SER A 28 0.53 -9.68 23.42
N THR A 29 1.61 -10.05 22.73
CA THR A 29 2.91 -9.38 22.82
C THR A 29 2.87 -8.05 22.07
N PRO A 30 3.57 -7.00 22.54
CA PRO A 30 3.68 -5.74 21.80
C PRO A 30 4.40 -5.94 20.47
N ALA A 31 4.15 -5.05 19.50
CA ALA A 31 4.84 -5.06 18.22
C ALA A 31 6.37 -4.90 18.42
N PRO A 32 7.19 -5.80 17.86
CA PRO A 32 8.64 -5.68 17.95
C PRO A 32 9.14 -4.53 17.08
N PHE A 33 10.25 -3.92 17.47
CA PHE A 33 10.99 -3.03 16.57
C PHE A 33 11.52 -3.83 15.37
N ILE A 34 11.19 -3.34 14.17
CA ILE A 34 11.66 -3.86 12.88
C ILE A 34 12.22 -2.66 12.11
N SER A 35 13.50 -2.70 11.77
CA SER A 35 14.16 -1.63 11.03
C SER A 35 13.84 -1.69 9.52
N VAL A 36 14.13 -0.61 8.78
CA VAL A 36 14.04 -0.62 7.31
C VAL A 36 15.00 -1.66 6.71
N ALA A 37 16.14 -1.89 7.35
CA ALA A 37 17.14 -2.86 6.89
C ALA A 37 16.68 -4.32 7.03
N ASP A 38 15.78 -4.63 7.97
CA ASP A 38 15.20 -5.97 8.15
C ASP A 38 14.21 -6.35 7.03
N ASN A 39 13.72 -5.35 6.30
CA ASN A 39 12.75 -5.47 5.21
C ASN A 39 13.32 -4.88 3.90
N PRO A 40 14.41 -5.44 3.35
CA PRO A 40 15.05 -4.85 2.18
C PRO A 40 14.13 -4.88 0.95
N ILE A 41 14.10 -3.78 0.21
CA ILE A 41 13.39 -3.71 -1.07
C ILE A 41 13.91 -4.81 -2.02
N PRO A 42 13.00 -5.59 -2.66
CA PRO A 42 13.39 -6.64 -3.59
C PRO A 42 14.22 -6.09 -4.77
N LYS A 43 15.28 -6.80 -5.14
CA LYS A 43 16.25 -6.38 -6.18
C LYS A 43 16.16 -7.19 -7.47
N THR A 44 15.06 -7.88 -7.70
CA THR A 44 14.84 -8.60 -8.96
C THR A 44 14.67 -7.60 -10.11
N ALA A 45 14.83 -8.07 -11.34
CA ALA A 45 14.64 -7.23 -12.52
C ALA A 45 13.21 -6.66 -12.61
N LEU A 46 12.20 -7.43 -12.18
CA LEU A 46 10.81 -6.97 -12.17
C LEU A 46 10.60 -5.89 -11.10
N ALA A 47 11.06 -6.11 -9.86
CA ALA A 47 10.93 -5.14 -8.78
C ALA A 47 11.63 -3.82 -9.12
N GLN A 48 12.85 -3.88 -9.68
CA GLN A 48 13.58 -2.68 -10.10
C GLN A 48 12.88 -1.94 -11.23
N ARG A 49 12.34 -2.65 -12.22
CA ARG A 49 11.56 -2.04 -13.31
C ARG A 49 10.34 -1.30 -12.77
N ILE A 50 9.60 -1.93 -11.87
CA ILE A 50 8.37 -1.36 -11.31
C ILE A 50 8.66 -0.22 -10.33
N ASP A 51 9.77 -0.29 -9.58
CA ASP A 51 10.24 0.84 -8.76
C ASP A 51 10.55 2.08 -9.62
N LEU A 52 11.28 1.90 -10.72
CA LEU A 52 11.57 2.98 -11.67
C LEU A 52 10.29 3.53 -12.32
N TYR A 53 9.39 2.64 -12.74
CA TYR A 53 8.10 3.04 -13.29
C TYR A 53 7.29 3.85 -12.28
N ALA A 54 7.05 3.33 -11.08
CA ALA A 54 6.29 4.01 -10.04
C ALA A 54 6.89 5.37 -9.68
N ARG A 55 8.22 5.45 -9.51
CA ARG A 55 8.92 6.71 -9.23
C ARG A 55 8.77 7.73 -10.38
N SER A 56 8.65 7.28 -11.63
CA SER A 56 8.46 8.17 -12.78
C SER A 56 7.02 8.67 -12.94
N GLN A 57 6.04 7.94 -12.42
CA GLN A 57 4.62 8.22 -12.61
C GLN A 57 3.98 8.91 -11.40
N LEU A 58 4.44 8.58 -10.19
CA LEU A 58 3.84 9.05 -8.95
C LEU A 58 4.48 10.38 -8.49
N PRO A 59 3.67 11.31 -7.96
CA PRO A 59 4.19 12.41 -7.15
C PRO A 59 5.02 11.87 -5.97
N GLU A 60 6.06 12.59 -5.57
CA GLU A 60 6.97 12.16 -4.50
C GLU A 60 6.25 11.78 -3.18
N PRO A 61 5.25 12.53 -2.67
CA PRO A 61 4.53 12.12 -1.46
C PRO A 61 3.82 10.76 -1.60
N THR A 62 3.23 10.48 -2.77
CA THR A 62 2.56 9.21 -3.07
C THR A 62 3.56 8.07 -3.23
N TYR A 63 4.68 8.31 -3.91
CA TYR A 63 5.75 7.31 -4.01
C TYR A 63 6.33 6.96 -2.63
N ASN A 64 6.58 7.97 -1.79
CA ASN A 64 7.04 7.74 -0.42
C ASN A 64 5.97 7.01 0.42
N HIS A 65 4.68 7.33 0.25
CA HIS A 65 3.57 6.59 0.86
C HIS A 65 3.62 5.11 0.49
N SER A 66 3.73 4.77 -0.79
CA SER A 66 3.87 3.38 -1.25
C SER A 66 5.03 2.64 -0.56
N LEU A 67 6.17 3.30 -0.37
CA LEU A 67 7.30 2.71 0.34
C LEU A 67 7.04 2.58 1.85
N ARG A 68 6.39 3.54 2.49
CA ARG A 68 5.96 3.41 3.89
C ARG A 68 4.99 2.25 4.07
N VAL A 69 3.99 2.12 3.20
CA VAL A 69 3.03 1.01 3.18
C VAL A 69 3.75 -0.33 3.08
N TYR A 70 4.76 -0.45 2.22
CA TYR A 70 5.58 -1.67 2.12
C TYR A 70 6.25 -2.02 3.46
N HIS A 71 6.93 -1.06 4.10
CA HIS A 71 7.65 -1.31 5.35
C HIS A 71 6.72 -1.57 6.54
N TYR A 72 5.64 -0.80 6.67
CA TYR A 72 4.63 -1.02 7.71
C TYR A 72 3.91 -2.34 7.52
N GLY A 73 3.55 -2.68 6.28
CA GLY A 73 2.96 -3.97 5.97
C GLY A 73 3.87 -5.13 6.35
N LEU A 74 5.16 -5.09 6.01
CA LEU A 74 6.07 -6.16 6.41
C LEU A 74 6.31 -6.22 7.92
N ALA A 75 6.27 -5.09 8.63
CA ALA A 75 6.28 -5.08 10.09
C ALA A 75 5.03 -5.76 10.67
N ILE A 76 3.84 -5.43 10.15
CA ILE A 76 2.56 -6.05 10.53
C ILE A 76 2.57 -7.55 10.20
N LYS A 77 3.03 -7.95 9.01
CA LYS A 77 3.14 -9.35 8.58
C LYS A 77 4.01 -10.15 9.54
N ARG A 78 5.21 -9.65 9.86
CA ARG A 78 6.14 -10.32 10.79
C ARG A 78 5.57 -10.44 12.20
N HIS A 79 4.87 -9.41 12.68
CA HIS A 79 4.32 -9.38 14.03
C HIS A 79 3.04 -10.23 14.15
N VAL A 80 2.05 -9.98 13.29
CA VAL A 80 0.67 -10.45 13.43
C VAL A 80 0.42 -11.72 12.62
N PHE A 81 1.09 -11.86 11.46
CA PHE A 81 0.82 -12.92 10.50
C PHE A 81 2.09 -13.67 10.06
N PRO A 82 2.90 -14.20 11.00
CA PRO A 82 4.18 -14.84 10.65
C PRO A 82 4.02 -16.09 9.77
N SER A 83 2.81 -16.65 9.66
CA SER A 83 2.49 -17.78 8.79
C SER A 83 2.19 -17.37 7.33
N TRP A 84 2.00 -16.08 7.02
CA TRP A 84 1.77 -15.62 5.66
C TRP A 84 3.06 -15.66 4.85
N SER A 85 3.08 -16.52 3.82
CA SER A 85 4.30 -16.92 3.10
C SER A 85 4.41 -16.40 1.67
N PHE A 86 3.53 -15.48 1.25
CA PHE A 86 3.67 -14.81 -0.04
C PHE A 86 4.97 -13.99 -0.12
N THR A 87 5.49 -13.84 -1.33
CA THR A 87 6.78 -13.18 -1.55
C THR A 87 6.71 -11.69 -1.26
N ASP A 88 7.79 -11.16 -0.69
CA ASP A 88 7.91 -9.72 -0.44
C ASP A 88 7.94 -8.92 -1.75
N GLU A 89 8.34 -9.53 -2.87
CA GLU A 89 8.20 -8.96 -4.21
C GLU A 89 6.75 -8.73 -4.59
N THR A 90 5.87 -9.72 -4.49
CA THR A 90 4.45 -9.55 -4.82
C THR A 90 3.83 -8.42 -4.01
N TYR A 91 4.15 -8.35 -2.72
CA TYR A 91 3.69 -7.26 -1.87
C TYR A 91 4.29 -5.90 -2.27
N PHE A 92 5.58 -5.84 -2.55
CA PHE A 92 6.26 -4.62 -3.01
C PHE A 92 5.65 -4.06 -4.30
N LEU A 93 5.40 -4.91 -5.30
CA LEU A 93 4.75 -4.54 -6.56
C LEU A 93 3.35 -3.94 -6.30
N CYS A 94 2.61 -4.56 -5.39
CA CYS A 94 1.29 -4.09 -4.97
C CYS A 94 1.37 -2.70 -4.30
N CYS A 95 2.25 -2.52 -3.33
CA CYS A 95 2.43 -1.24 -2.64
C CYS A 95 2.82 -0.10 -3.60
N LEU A 96 3.73 -0.36 -4.54
CA LEU A 96 4.17 0.65 -5.52
C LEU A 96 3.08 1.07 -6.51
N LEU A 97 2.13 0.19 -6.80
CA LEU A 97 1.15 0.42 -7.87
C LEU A 97 -0.25 0.75 -7.34
N HIS A 98 -0.55 0.56 -6.05
CA HIS A 98 -1.94 0.69 -5.55
C HIS A 98 -2.59 2.06 -5.79
N ASP A 99 -1.78 3.13 -5.74
CA ASP A 99 -2.22 4.50 -5.99
C ASP A 99 -1.96 4.98 -7.41
N ILE A 100 -1.52 4.13 -8.35
CA ILE A 100 -1.20 4.59 -9.71
C ILE A 100 -2.42 5.22 -10.42
N GLY A 101 -3.62 4.74 -10.10
CA GLY A 101 -4.86 5.28 -10.65
C GLY A 101 -5.21 6.69 -10.15
N SER A 102 -4.63 7.15 -9.05
CA SER A 102 -4.98 8.41 -8.38
C SER A 102 -4.15 9.62 -8.84
N THR A 103 -3.22 9.43 -9.78
CA THR A 103 -2.48 10.54 -10.38
C THR A 103 -3.42 11.45 -11.17
N GLU A 104 -3.19 12.77 -11.19
CA GLU A 104 -4.06 13.71 -11.92
C GLU A 104 -4.22 13.30 -13.40
N GLU A 105 -3.17 12.78 -14.03
CA GLU A 105 -3.25 12.26 -15.40
C GLU A 105 -4.24 11.07 -15.49
N ASN A 106 -4.11 10.07 -14.63
CA ASN A 106 -4.95 8.87 -14.68
C ASN A 106 -6.39 9.14 -14.22
N LEU A 107 -6.60 10.05 -13.28
CA LEU A 107 -7.93 10.53 -12.88
C LEU A 107 -8.73 11.10 -14.06
N ASN A 108 -8.05 11.81 -14.98
CA ASN A 108 -8.68 12.42 -16.15
C ASN A 108 -8.77 11.48 -17.37
N LYS A 109 -8.02 10.36 -17.40
CA LYS A 109 -8.03 9.38 -18.50
C LYS A 109 -9.22 8.42 -18.48
N THR A 110 -9.93 8.31 -17.36
CA THR A 110 -10.95 7.29 -17.16
C THR A 110 -12.21 7.84 -16.49
N LYS A 111 -13.29 7.07 -16.58
CA LYS A 111 -14.53 7.28 -15.79
C LYS A 111 -14.73 6.20 -14.72
N LEU A 112 -13.81 5.25 -14.63
CA LEU A 112 -13.79 4.23 -13.58
C LEU A 112 -13.20 4.78 -12.28
N SER A 113 -13.59 4.20 -11.14
CA SER A 113 -12.95 4.45 -9.85
C SER A 113 -11.44 4.23 -9.95
N PHE A 114 -10.64 5.05 -9.27
CA PHE A 114 -9.20 5.01 -9.41
C PHE A 114 -8.59 3.66 -9.00
N GLU A 115 -9.19 2.94 -8.05
CA GLU A 115 -8.76 1.62 -7.60
C GLU A 115 -8.92 0.59 -8.72
N PHE A 116 -10.02 0.68 -9.47
CA PHE A 116 -10.31 -0.23 -10.59
C PHE A 116 -9.37 0.04 -11.76
N TYR A 117 -9.25 1.31 -12.15
CA TYR A 117 -8.36 1.69 -13.23
C TYR A 117 -6.89 1.42 -12.88
N GLY A 118 -6.49 1.71 -11.63
CA GLY A 118 -5.17 1.38 -11.10
C GLY A 118 -4.88 -0.12 -11.16
N GLY A 119 -5.85 -0.97 -10.80
CA GLY A 119 -5.73 -2.42 -10.94
C GLY A 119 -5.52 -2.88 -12.38
N PHE A 120 -6.26 -2.31 -13.34
CA PHE A 120 -6.06 -2.61 -14.76
C PHE A 120 -4.71 -2.13 -15.29
N LEU A 121 -4.27 -0.94 -14.90
CA LEU A 121 -2.94 -0.43 -15.24
C LEU A 121 -1.84 -1.31 -14.64
N ALA A 122 -2.01 -1.77 -13.40
CA ALA A 122 -1.07 -2.65 -12.73
C ALA A 122 -0.95 -4.00 -13.46
N LEU A 123 -2.09 -4.60 -13.85
CA LEU A 123 -2.12 -5.84 -14.61
C LEU A 123 -1.35 -5.69 -15.94
N ASP A 124 -1.64 -4.61 -16.69
CA ASP A 124 -0.99 -4.33 -17.97
C ASP A 124 0.52 -4.10 -17.82
N VAL A 125 0.94 -3.19 -16.94
CA VAL A 125 2.37 -2.85 -16.78
C VAL A 125 3.19 -4.03 -16.28
N LEU A 126 2.61 -4.91 -15.45
CA LEU A 126 3.28 -6.09 -14.94
C LEU A 126 3.47 -7.15 -16.03
N GLN A 127 2.50 -7.33 -16.93
CA GLN A 127 2.51 -8.39 -17.94
C GLN A 127 3.12 -7.97 -19.28
N HIS A 128 3.13 -6.68 -19.62
CA HIS A 128 3.49 -6.19 -20.95
C HIS A 128 4.71 -5.26 -20.97
N GLY A 129 5.69 -5.53 -20.11
CA GLY A 129 6.94 -4.77 -19.98
C GLY A 129 7.74 -4.65 -21.28
N THR A 130 7.51 -3.58 -22.03
CA THR A 130 8.37 -3.09 -23.11
C THR A 130 8.51 -1.59 -22.93
N GLY A 131 9.73 -1.11 -22.65
CA GLY A 131 9.91 0.32 -22.38
C GLY A 131 11.27 0.68 -21.77
N PRO A 132 11.50 1.97 -21.47
CA PRO A 132 12.80 2.46 -21.04
C PRO A 132 13.24 1.94 -19.66
N PHE A 133 12.32 1.35 -18.89
CA PHE A 133 12.56 0.87 -17.53
C PHE A 133 12.97 -0.61 -17.47
N GLY A 134 12.98 -1.31 -18.61
CA GLY A 134 13.35 -2.73 -18.72
C GLY A 134 12.20 -3.63 -19.21
N ASN A 135 12.50 -4.92 -19.36
CA ASN A 135 11.63 -5.88 -20.05
C ASN A 135 11.18 -7.07 -19.17
N ALA A 136 11.47 -7.05 -17.87
CA ALA A 136 11.11 -8.14 -16.96
C ALA A 136 9.60 -8.13 -16.68
N VAL A 137 8.89 -9.20 -16.98
CA VAL A 137 7.44 -9.32 -16.80
C VAL A 137 7.10 -10.26 -15.65
N ALA A 138 5.97 -10.01 -15.00
CA ALA A 138 5.43 -10.86 -13.95
C ALA A 138 4.77 -12.11 -14.54
N PRO A 139 4.86 -13.28 -13.86
CA PRO A 139 3.94 -14.38 -14.10
C PRO A 139 2.49 -13.91 -13.94
N ARG A 140 1.58 -14.51 -14.71
CA ARG A 140 0.17 -14.13 -14.74
C ARG A 140 -0.45 -14.09 -13.35
N ASP A 141 -0.29 -15.15 -12.57
CA ASP A 141 -0.86 -15.27 -11.22
C ASP A 141 -0.33 -14.17 -10.28
N GLN A 142 0.94 -13.77 -10.41
CA GLN A 142 1.50 -12.66 -9.63
C GLN A 142 0.85 -11.33 -10.01
N ALA A 143 0.69 -11.08 -11.32
CA ALA A 143 0.05 -9.86 -11.81
C ALA A 143 -1.43 -9.79 -11.43
N GLU A 144 -2.16 -10.91 -11.50
CA GLU A 144 -3.56 -11.01 -11.07
C GLU A 144 -3.70 -10.83 -9.56
N SER A 145 -2.77 -11.37 -8.74
CA SER A 145 -2.77 -11.12 -7.30
C SER A 145 -2.59 -9.65 -6.96
N VAL A 146 -1.65 -8.98 -7.64
CA VAL A 146 -1.43 -7.52 -7.47
C VAL A 146 -2.67 -6.74 -7.90
N ALA A 147 -3.25 -7.05 -9.06
CA ALA A 147 -4.44 -6.36 -9.55
C ALA A 147 -5.64 -6.53 -8.61
N GLU A 148 -5.92 -7.75 -8.15
CA GLU A 148 -6.99 -8.05 -7.18
C GLU A 148 -6.81 -7.25 -5.88
N ALA A 149 -5.58 -7.24 -5.34
CA ALA A 149 -5.27 -6.49 -4.12
C ALA A 149 -5.44 -4.98 -4.31
N ILE A 150 -5.04 -4.42 -5.45
CA ILE A 150 -5.21 -3.00 -5.77
C ILE A 150 -6.68 -2.65 -5.96
N ILE A 151 -7.45 -3.43 -6.72
CA ILE A 151 -8.88 -3.19 -6.94
C ILE A 151 -9.63 -3.09 -5.61
N ARG A 152 -9.22 -3.89 -4.62
CA ARG A 152 -9.89 -4.01 -3.33
C ARG A 152 -9.22 -3.22 -2.20
N HIS A 153 -8.22 -2.39 -2.47
CA HIS A 153 -7.45 -1.76 -1.38
C HIS A 153 -8.24 -0.71 -0.57
N GLN A 154 -9.36 -0.20 -1.10
CA GLN A 154 -10.34 0.63 -0.38
C GLN A 154 -11.63 -0.12 -0.02
N ASP A 155 -11.75 -1.40 -0.37
CA ASP A 155 -12.94 -2.23 -0.12
C ASP A 155 -12.95 -2.74 1.34
N LEU A 156 -13.18 -1.82 2.28
CA LEU A 156 -13.13 -2.07 3.74
C LEU A 156 -14.39 -2.82 4.22
N CYS A 157 -14.55 -4.04 3.73
CA CYS A 157 -15.67 -4.94 4.02
C CYS A 157 -15.76 -5.37 5.49
N GLU A 158 -16.99 -5.58 6.00
CA GLU A 158 -17.23 -6.19 7.33
C GLU A 158 -17.44 -7.72 7.26
N GLU A 159 -17.71 -8.28 6.07
CA GLU A 159 -17.94 -9.72 5.86
C GLU A 159 -17.20 -10.25 4.63
N GLY A 160 -17.04 -11.58 4.57
CA GLY A 160 -16.45 -12.28 3.43
C GLY A 160 -14.95 -12.59 3.56
N LYS A 161 -14.30 -12.70 2.40
CA LYS A 161 -12.88 -13.06 2.26
C LYS A 161 -12.15 -12.12 1.31
N ILE A 162 -10.84 -12.06 1.48
CA ILE A 162 -9.88 -11.35 0.61
C ILE A 162 -8.57 -12.15 0.56
N THR A 163 -7.69 -11.86 -0.40
CA THR A 163 -6.33 -12.41 -0.43
C THR A 163 -5.50 -11.88 0.74
N ALA A 164 -4.53 -12.66 1.22
CA ALA A 164 -3.63 -12.23 2.28
C ALA A 164 -2.82 -10.97 1.89
N VAL A 165 -2.44 -10.85 0.61
CA VAL A 165 -1.77 -9.66 0.05
C VAL A 165 -2.70 -8.44 0.10
N GLY A 166 -3.96 -8.58 -0.35
CA GLY A 166 -4.95 -7.50 -0.31
C GLY A 166 -5.28 -7.05 1.11
N GLN A 167 -5.40 -7.99 2.05
CA GLN A 167 -5.63 -7.65 3.45
C GLN A 167 -4.44 -6.91 4.08
N LEU A 168 -3.21 -7.35 3.79
CA LEU A 168 -2.03 -6.67 4.30
C LEU A 168 -1.94 -5.24 3.73
N LEU A 169 -2.28 -5.07 2.45
CA LEU A 169 -2.34 -3.78 1.80
C LEU A 169 -3.36 -2.87 2.51
N GLN A 170 -4.60 -3.33 2.73
CA GLN A 170 -5.62 -2.54 3.44
C GLN A 170 -5.17 -2.13 4.85
N LEU A 171 -4.58 -3.06 5.62
CA LEU A 171 -4.10 -2.75 6.97
C LEU A 171 -3.01 -1.68 6.94
N ALA A 172 -2.04 -1.79 6.03
CA ALA A 172 -0.92 -0.86 5.93
C ALA A 172 -1.32 0.52 5.38
N THR A 173 -2.22 0.58 4.39
CA THR A 173 -2.71 1.85 3.84
C THR A 173 -3.56 2.58 4.87
N ILE A 174 -4.49 1.91 5.54
CA ILE A 174 -5.32 2.53 6.59
C ILE A 174 -4.50 2.96 7.80
N PHE A 175 -3.46 2.21 8.16
CA PHE A 175 -2.48 2.61 9.16
C PHE A 175 -1.78 3.93 8.77
N ASP A 176 -1.18 4.03 7.57
CA ASP A 176 -0.44 5.24 7.17
C ASP A 176 -1.34 6.46 6.92
N ASN A 177 -2.57 6.21 6.46
CA ASN A 177 -3.54 7.25 6.10
C ASN A 177 -4.31 7.80 7.30
N THR A 178 -4.65 6.95 8.28
CA THR A 178 -5.55 7.33 9.38
C THR A 178 -5.00 7.07 10.78
N GLY A 179 -3.85 6.42 10.90
CA GLY A 179 -3.27 6.02 12.18
C GLY A 179 -4.02 4.87 12.87
N ALA A 180 -4.99 4.26 12.20
CA ALA A 180 -5.72 3.13 12.77
C ALA A 180 -4.79 1.92 12.95
N TYR A 181 -5.08 1.11 13.97
CA TYR A 181 -4.26 -0.05 14.33
C TYR A 181 -2.81 0.31 14.66
N ALA A 182 -2.61 1.49 15.26
CA ALA A 182 -1.30 2.03 15.64
C ALA A 182 -0.41 1.04 16.40
N ASP A 183 -1.02 0.19 17.21
CA ASP A 183 -0.33 -0.78 18.07
C ASP A 183 0.17 -2.04 17.34
N LEU A 184 -0.05 -2.16 16.03
CA LEU A 184 0.53 -3.23 15.21
C LEU A 184 1.97 -2.94 14.76
N VAL A 185 2.44 -1.69 14.90
CA VAL A 185 3.78 -1.25 14.47
C VAL A 185 4.48 -0.56 15.63
N HIS A 186 5.72 -0.94 15.90
CA HIS A 186 6.50 -0.34 16.98
C HIS A 186 6.81 1.15 16.71
N PRO A 187 6.75 2.05 17.70
CA PRO A 187 7.00 3.48 17.49
C PRO A 187 8.34 3.82 16.81
N SER A 188 9.42 3.11 17.17
CA SER A 188 10.72 3.30 16.50
C SER A 188 10.74 2.84 15.04
N THR A 189 9.91 1.87 14.66
CA THR A 189 9.72 1.49 13.25
C THR A 189 9.00 2.61 12.51
N ILE A 190 7.96 3.20 13.10
CA ILE A 190 7.24 4.37 12.54
C ILE A 190 8.20 5.52 12.28
N ASP A 191 9.00 5.85 13.29
CA ASP A 191 9.97 6.93 13.25
C ASP A 191 11.04 6.69 12.16
N GLU A 192 11.68 5.52 12.13
CA GLU A 192 12.70 5.20 11.12
C GLU A 192 12.14 5.19 9.70
N VAL A 193 10.99 4.56 9.47
CA VAL A 193 10.33 4.49 8.15
C VAL A 193 9.91 5.89 7.69
N SER A 194 9.34 6.71 8.57
CA SER A 194 8.91 8.07 8.24
C SER A 194 10.09 9.01 7.95
N ARG A 195 11.22 8.84 8.64
CA ARG A 195 12.46 9.56 8.31
C ARG A 195 13.04 9.12 6.98
N ARG A 196 13.02 7.82 6.69
CA ARG A 196 13.59 7.26 5.45
C ARG A 196 12.76 7.59 4.22
N TYR A 197 11.43 7.69 4.37
CA TYR A 197 10.46 7.99 3.33
C TYR A 197 9.50 9.12 3.79
N PRO A 198 9.96 10.39 3.74
CA PRO A 198 9.24 11.53 4.29
C PRO A 198 7.80 11.66 3.78
N ARG A 199 6.87 12.03 4.67
CA ARG A 199 5.45 12.15 4.34
C ARG A 199 5.15 13.30 3.40
N LYS A 200 5.84 14.44 3.56
CA LYS A 200 5.65 15.65 2.73
C LYS A 200 4.17 16.06 2.66
N GLN A 201 3.55 16.31 3.82
CA GLN A 201 2.13 16.67 3.94
C GLN A 201 1.17 15.61 3.35
N TRP A 202 1.51 14.32 3.51
CA TRP A 202 0.77 13.20 2.93
C TRP A 202 -0.72 13.27 3.28
N SER A 203 -1.09 13.55 4.53
CA SER A 203 -2.49 13.58 4.93
C SER A 203 -3.29 14.64 4.16
N THR A 204 -2.69 15.80 3.89
CA THR A 204 -3.30 16.85 3.07
C THR A 204 -3.37 16.44 1.60
N CYS A 205 -2.29 15.91 1.02
CA CYS A 205 -2.24 15.45 -0.36
C CYS A 205 -3.28 14.36 -0.64
N PHE A 206 -3.38 13.35 0.23
CA PHE A 206 -4.29 12.24 0.06
C PHE A 206 -5.75 12.67 0.26
N ALA A 207 -6.06 13.48 1.27
CA ALA A 207 -7.40 14.02 1.45
C ALA A 207 -7.87 14.84 0.23
N ALA A 208 -6.97 15.64 -0.39
CA ALA A 208 -7.27 16.36 -1.62
C ALA A 208 -7.51 15.41 -2.80
N THR A 209 -6.72 14.33 -2.91
CA THR A 209 -6.87 13.30 -3.95
C THR A 209 -8.22 12.58 -3.84
N ILE A 210 -8.67 12.24 -2.64
CA ILE A 210 -9.98 11.63 -2.40
C ILE A 210 -11.12 12.58 -2.78
N ARG A 211 -11.04 13.85 -2.39
CA ARG A 211 -12.04 14.85 -2.81
C ARG A 211 -12.07 14.99 -4.33
N ARG A 212 -10.90 15.03 -4.96
CA ARG A 212 -10.76 15.11 -6.42
C ARG A 212 -11.37 13.91 -7.14
N GLU A 213 -11.18 12.70 -6.62
CA GLU A 213 -11.84 11.49 -7.12
C GLU A 213 -13.36 11.63 -7.09
N ASN A 214 -13.93 12.01 -5.94
CA ASN A 214 -15.37 12.15 -5.76
C ASN A 214 -15.96 13.27 -6.63
N GLU A 215 -15.24 14.38 -6.81
CA GLU A 215 -15.65 15.48 -7.69
C GLU A 215 -15.70 15.06 -9.17
N LEU A 216 -14.66 14.38 -9.66
CA LEU A 216 -14.56 13.95 -11.06
C LEU A 216 -15.48 12.77 -11.37
N LYS A 217 -15.68 11.90 -10.39
CA LYS A 217 -16.40 10.64 -10.50
C LYS A 217 -17.34 10.48 -9.30
N PRO A 218 -18.50 11.16 -9.28
CA PRO A 218 -19.47 11.04 -8.17
C PRO A 218 -20.07 9.64 -7.98
N TRP A 219 -19.79 8.71 -8.89
CA TRP A 219 -20.16 7.29 -8.83
C TRP A 219 -18.97 6.38 -8.45
N ALA A 220 -17.81 6.95 -8.11
CA ALA A 220 -16.62 6.19 -7.77
C ALA A 220 -16.83 5.35 -6.51
N HIS A 221 -16.14 4.22 -6.44
CA HIS A 221 -16.12 3.34 -5.28
C HIS A 221 -15.67 4.06 -4.00
N THR A 222 -14.73 4.99 -4.10
CA THR A 222 -14.25 5.85 -2.99
C THR A 222 -15.37 6.55 -2.22
N THR A 223 -16.51 6.86 -2.85
CA THR A 223 -17.68 7.45 -2.17
C THR A 223 -18.23 6.58 -1.03
N THR A 224 -18.01 5.26 -1.07
CA THR A 224 -18.41 4.31 -0.01
C THR A 224 -17.69 4.54 1.32
N LEU A 225 -16.53 5.20 1.30
CA LEU A 225 -15.80 5.59 2.52
C LEU A 225 -16.42 6.81 3.22
N GLY A 226 -17.36 7.49 2.57
CA GLY A 226 -17.98 8.74 3.00
C GLY A 226 -17.19 9.96 2.50
N GLU A 227 -17.84 10.79 1.69
CA GLU A 227 -17.22 11.90 0.94
C GLU A 227 -16.46 12.90 1.83
N GLU A 228 -16.96 13.23 3.01
CA GLU A 228 -16.23 14.06 3.99
C GLU A 228 -15.73 13.27 5.20
N ALA A 229 -16.36 12.15 5.54
CA ALA A 229 -15.99 11.35 6.71
C ALA A 229 -14.56 10.80 6.56
N PHE A 230 -14.22 10.27 5.39
CA PHE A 230 -12.90 9.69 5.16
C PHE A 230 -11.78 10.75 5.01
N PRO A 231 -11.91 11.80 4.18
CA PRO A 231 -10.91 12.87 4.15
C PRO A 231 -10.70 13.54 5.51
N SER A 232 -11.75 13.75 6.30
CA SER A 232 -11.61 14.29 7.66
C SER A 232 -10.85 13.35 8.59
N LYS A 233 -11.08 12.04 8.49
CA LYS A 233 -10.34 11.03 9.24
C LYS A 233 -8.85 11.00 8.86
N VAL A 234 -8.53 11.16 7.56
CA VAL A 234 -7.14 11.28 7.08
C VAL A 234 -6.47 12.53 7.65
N LEU A 235 -7.13 13.69 7.56
CA LEU A 235 -6.60 14.95 8.10
C LEU A 235 -6.45 14.93 9.63
N GLY A 236 -7.25 14.13 10.33
CA GLY A 236 -7.20 13.93 11.77
C GLY A 236 -6.21 12.86 12.25
N ASN A 237 -5.27 12.41 11.41
CA ASN A 237 -4.30 11.37 11.75
C ASN A 237 -3.24 11.86 12.76
N SER A 238 -3.57 11.78 14.05
CA SER A 238 -2.69 12.20 15.16
C SER A 238 -1.44 11.33 15.32
N LEU A 239 -1.47 10.06 14.90
CA LEU A 239 -0.29 9.19 14.93
C LEU A 239 0.82 9.73 14.04
N MET A 240 0.46 10.28 12.88
CA MET A 240 1.39 10.70 11.85
C MET A 240 1.68 12.21 11.83
N GLU A 241 0.95 13.01 12.61
CA GLU A 241 1.13 14.46 12.72
C GLU A 241 2.60 14.90 12.91
N PRO A 242 3.43 14.25 13.77
CA PRO A 242 4.84 14.65 13.94
C PRO A 242 5.69 14.53 12.67
N TYR A 243 5.23 13.77 11.67
CA TYR A 243 5.98 13.44 10.46
C TYR A 243 5.46 14.17 9.21
N GLU A 244 4.46 15.05 9.33
CA GLU A 244 3.85 15.76 8.19
C GLU A 244 4.72 16.89 7.62
N GLN A 245 5.76 17.32 8.33
CA GLN A 245 6.61 18.45 7.92
C GLN A 245 7.46 18.13 6.68
N SER A 246 7.63 19.12 5.81
CA SER A 246 8.17 18.92 4.47
C SER A 246 9.69 18.82 4.38
N ASP A 247 10.46 19.51 5.23
CA ASP A 247 11.93 19.46 5.28
C ASP A 247 12.40 20.15 6.58
N ASN A 248 12.98 19.43 7.55
CA ASN A 248 13.84 19.94 8.65
C ASN A 248 14.32 18.81 9.58
N LEU A 249 14.88 17.73 9.01
CA LEU A 249 15.74 16.86 9.80
C LEU A 249 17.17 17.22 9.42
N GLU A 250 17.87 17.87 10.35
CA GLU A 250 19.29 18.18 10.21
C GLU A 250 20.07 16.93 9.76
N PRO A 251 21.07 17.08 8.88
CA PRO A 251 21.90 15.96 8.48
C PRO A 251 22.76 15.53 9.66
N TYR A 252 22.45 14.40 10.28
CA TYR A 252 23.38 13.78 11.22
C TYR A 252 24.55 13.19 10.46
N ILE A 253 25.71 13.82 10.70
CA ILE A 253 27.05 13.30 10.45
C ILE A 253 27.23 12.06 11.33
N TYR A 254 27.50 10.91 10.71
CA TYR A 254 28.24 9.80 11.31
C TYR A 254 29.29 9.32 10.29
#